data_AF-A0AAE3MG89-F1
#
_entry.id   AF-A0AAE3MG89-F1
#
_cell.length_a   1.000
_cell.length_b   1.000
_cell.length_c   1.000
_cell.angle_alpha   90.00
_cell.angle_beta   90.00
_cell.angle_gamma   90.00
#
_symmetry.space_group_name_H-M   'P 1'
#
loop_
_entity.id
_entity.type
_entity.pdbx_description
1 polymer ?
#
loop_
_entity_poly.entity_id
_entity_poly.type
_entity_poly.pdbx_seq_one_letter_code
_entity_poly.pdbx_strand_id
1 'polypeptide(L)'
;MEGNQVVVYSNNKPGASIMPGKVNPKQVEAVTMVCFQILGNDTTIYTAGSGGHFEFNVFKPDMISEILGSTTLMVIVGHVFK
;
A
#
# COMPACT_ATOMS: atom_id res chain seq x y z
N MET A 1 14.88 19.98 20.62
CA MET A 1 14.72 20.09 19.15
C MET A 1 13.35 19.52 18.83
N GLU A 2 12.37 20.42 18.86
CA GLU A 2 10.94 20.10 18.90
C GLU A 2 10.53 19.37 17.62
N GLY A 3 10.15 18.10 17.76
CA GLY A 3 9.58 17.33 16.67
C GLY A 3 8.19 17.87 16.38
N ASN A 4 7.95 18.28 15.13
CA ASN A 4 6.64 18.60 14.58
C ASN A 4 5.56 17.73 15.24
N GLN A 5 4.51 18.37 15.75
CA GLN A 5 3.41 17.68 16.42
C GLN A 5 2.86 16.59 15.50
N VAL A 6 3.25 15.35 15.77
CA VAL A 6 2.72 14.17 15.09
C VAL A 6 1.27 14.12 15.51
N VAL A 7 0.36 14.40 14.59
CA VAL A 7 -1.07 14.21 14.74
C VAL A 7 -1.27 12.83 15.37
N VAL A 8 -1.66 12.80 16.65
CA VAL A 8 -1.81 11.55 17.39
C VAL A 8 -3.14 10.96 16.95
N TYR A 9 -3.07 10.04 15.99
CA TYR A 9 -4.25 9.32 15.52
C TYR A 9 -4.81 8.44 16.65
N SER A 10 -6.12 8.54 16.85
CA SER A 10 -6.91 7.63 17.69
C SER A 10 -6.62 6.17 17.28
N ASN A 11 -6.31 5.28 18.24
CA ASN A 11 -6.01 3.83 18.10
C ASN A 11 -4.55 3.34 17.94
N ASN A 12 -3.52 4.16 18.17
CA ASN A 12 -2.17 3.61 18.20
C ASN A 12 -1.93 2.77 19.47
N LYS A 13 -1.92 1.44 19.34
CA LYS A 13 -1.50 0.51 20.40
C LYS A 13 -0.07 0.85 20.86
N PRO A 14 0.28 0.59 22.14
CA PRO A 14 1.64 0.75 22.64
C PRO A 14 2.64 0.13 21.66
N GLY A 15 3.72 0.86 21.40
CA GLY A 15 4.83 0.41 20.56
C GLY A 15 5.65 -0.68 21.25
N ALA A 16 6.97 -0.60 21.12
CA ALA A 16 7.87 -1.65 21.58
C ALA A 16 7.65 -2.00 23.07
N SER A 17 7.60 -3.30 23.37
CA SER A 17 7.40 -3.87 24.72
C SER A 17 8.41 -3.35 25.77
N ILE A 18 9.63 -2.99 25.32
CA ILE A 18 10.72 -2.48 26.18
C ILE A 18 10.63 -0.98 26.47
N MET A 19 9.85 -0.21 25.69
CA MET A 19 9.79 1.24 25.80
C MET A 19 8.36 1.70 26.11
N PRO A 20 7.99 1.79 27.40
CA PRO A 20 6.68 2.27 27.80
C PRO A 20 6.42 3.67 27.25
N GLY A 21 5.27 3.87 26.60
CA GLY A 21 4.87 5.16 26.05
C GLY A 21 5.40 5.50 24.66
N LYS A 22 6.27 4.67 24.04
CA LYS A 22 6.61 4.84 22.62
C LYS A 22 5.39 4.46 21.77
N VAL A 23 4.91 5.39 20.94
CA VAL A 23 3.79 5.18 20.03
C VAL A 23 4.31 5.32 18.60
N ASN A 24 4.13 4.29 17.78
CA ASN A 24 4.54 4.31 16.37
C ASN A 24 3.35 4.70 15.47
N PRO A 25 3.56 5.43 14.36
CA PRO A 25 2.53 5.81 13.42
C PRO A 25 2.18 4.64 12.48
N LYS A 26 1.65 3.54 13.03
CA LYS A 26 1.42 2.27 12.30
C LYS A 26 0.47 2.40 11.10
N GLN A 27 -0.51 3.30 11.18
CA GLN A 27 -1.38 3.60 10.05
C GLN A 27 -0.55 4.15 8.88
N VAL A 28 0.28 5.17 9.12
CA VAL A 28 1.18 5.74 8.09
C VAL A 28 2.15 4.69 7.55
N GLU A 29 2.70 3.84 8.42
CA GLU A 29 3.54 2.70 8.00
C GLU A 29 2.77 1.72 7.08
N ALA A 30 1.51 1.42 7.37
CA ALA A 30 0.68 0.56 6.52
C ALA A 30 0.35 1.20 5.16
N VAL A 31 0.08 2.51 5.12
CA VAL A 31 -0.10 3.24 3.85
C VAL A 31 1.14 3.17 2.98
N THR A 32 2.32 3.45 3.54
CA THR A 32 3.55 3.48 2.75
C THR A 32 3.87 2.09 2.19
N MET A 33 3.66 1.02 2.97
CA MET A 33 3.80 -0.36 2.49
C MET A 33 2.87 -0.66 1.30
N VAL A 34 1.59 -0.27 1.39
CA VAL A 34 0.63 -0.49 0.31
C VAL A 34 0.95 0.36 -0.93
N CYS A 35 1.40 1.61 -0.76
CA CYS A 35 1.85 2.44 -1.87
C CYS A 35 3.01 1.77 -2.64
N PHE A 36 4.01 1.22 -1.95
CA PHE A 36 5.11 0.50 -2.60
C PHE A 36 4.62 -0.74 -3.35
N GLN A 37 3.66 -1.48 -2.78
CA GLN A 37 3.07 -2.64 -3.48
C GLN A 37 2.36 -2.21 -4.77
N ILE A 38 1.54 -1.16 -4.72
CA ILE A 38 0.82 -0.65 -5.89
C ILE A 38 1.78 -0.18 -6.99
N LEU A 39 2.89 0.46 -6.63
CA LEU A 39 3.93 0.86 -7.59
C LEU A 39 4.59 -0.35 -8.27
N GLY A 40 4.82 -1.43 -7.53
CA GLY A 40 5.29 -2.69 -8.10
C GLY A 40 4.28 -3.28 -9.09
N ASN A 41 3.01 -3.32 -8.68
CA ASN A 41 1.92 -3.84 -9.51
C ASN A 41 1.74 -3.01 -10.80
N ASP A 42 1.86 -1.68 -10.73
CA ASP A 42 1.84 -0.79 -11.90
C ASP A 42 2.95 -1.11 -12.91
N THR A 43 4.16 -1.39 -12.40
CA THR A 43 5.29 -1.80 -13.25
C THR A 43 5.03 -3.13 -13.95
N THR A 44 4.40 -4.09 -13.26
CA THR A 44 3.97 -5.38 -13.84
C THR A 44 2.93 -5.16 -14.94
N ILE A 45 1.89 -4.36 -14.67
CA ILE A 45 0.84 -4.03 -15.64
C ILE A 45 1.43 -3.33 -16.88
N TYR A 46 2.32 -2.37 -16.68
CA TYR A 46 3.01 -1.68 -17.77
C TYR A 46 3.78 -2.65 -18.66
N THR A 47 4.57 -3.53 -18.04
CA THR A 47 5.37 -4.52 -18.76
C THR A 47 4.47 -5.50 -19.52
N ALA A 48 3.43 -6.04 -18.87
CA ALA A 48 2.44 -6.93 -19.48
C ALA A 48 1.66 -6.27 -20.62
N GLY A 49 1.32 -4.99 -20.47
CA GLY A 49 0.66 -4.19 -21.50
C GLY A 49 1.52 -4.03 -22.76
N SER A 50 2.83 -3.86 -22.58
CA SER A 50 3.79 -3.77 -23.69
C SER A 50 4.10 -5.10 -24.38
N GLY A 51 3.84 -6.24 -23.73
CA GLY A 51 4.12 -7.59 -24.24
C GLY A 51 3.12 -8.17 -25.23
N GLY A 52 2.22 -7.35 -25.80
CA GLY A 52 1.25 -7.82 -26.80
C GLY A 52 1.94 -8.26 -28.10
N HIS A 53 1.50 -9.38 -28.68
CA HIS A 53 1.99 -9.86 -29.97
C HIS A 53 0.84 -9.90 -30.98
N PHE A 54 1.08 -9.31 -32.16
CA PHE A 54 0.12 -9.26 -33.26
C PHE A 54 -1.26 -8.70 -32.84
N GLU A 55 -2.33 -9.46 -33.02
CA GLU A 55 -3.71 -9.00 -32.81
C GLU A 55 -4.16 -9.09 -31.35
N PHE A 56 -3.40 -9.73 -30.46
CA PHE A 56 -3.88 -10.02 -29.11
C PHE A 56 -2.81 -9.95 -28.01
N ASN A 57 -3.17 -9.35 -26.88
CA ASN A 57 -2.36 -9.41 -25.67
C ASN A 57 -2.84 -10.56 -24.77
N VAL A 58 -2.01 -11.59 -24.63
CA VAL A 58 -2.28 -12.80 -23.82
C VAL A 58 -2.12 -12.57 -22.31
N PHE A 59 -1.53 -11.45 -21.88
CA PHE A 59 -1.29 -11.11 -20.48
C PHE A 59 -2.50 -10.43 -19.80
N LYS A 60 -3.63 -10.30 -20.50
CA LYS A 60 -4.86 -9.72 -19.94
C LYS A 60 -5.29 -10.32 -18.58
N PRO A 61 -5.21 -11.65 -18.34
CA PRO A 61 -5.58 -12.23 -17.04
C PRO A 61 -4.66 -11.78 -15.90
N ASP A 62 -3.37 -11.59 -16.19
CA ASP A 62 -2.39 -11.13 -15.21
C ASP A 62 -2.61 -9.66 -14.87
N MET A 63 -2.77 -8.81 -15.89
CA MET A 63 -3.07 -7.38 -15.72
C MET A 63 -4.31 -7.13 -14.87
N ILE A 64 -5.41 -7.87 -15.09
CA ILE A 64 -6.63 -7.68 -14.30
C ILE A 64 -6.47 -8.14 -12.85
N SER A 65 -5.69 -9.19 -12.60
CA SER A 65 -5.38 -9.65 -11.25
C SER A 65 -4.66 -8.55 -10.45
N GLU A 66 -3.64 -7.93 -11.05
CA GLU A 66 -2.87 -6.86 -10.40
C GLU A 66 -3.70 -5.60 -10.14
N ILE A 67 -4.60 -5.24 -11.05
CA ILE A 67 -5.53 -4.11 -10.88
C ILE A 67 -6.51 -4.37 -9.72
N LEU A 68 -7.12 -5.55 -9.68
CA LEU A 68 -8.09 -5.90 -8.63
C LEU A 68 -7.42 -6.03 -7.26
N GLY A 69 -6.22 -6.62 -7.21
CA GLY A 69 -5.40 -6.70 -6.00
C GLY A 69 -5.05 -5.30 -5.46
N SER A 70 -4.57 -4.41 -6.32
CA SER A 70 -4.25 -3.02 -5.96
C SER A 70 -5.48 -2.28 -5.43
N THR A 71 -6.63 -2.43 -6.09
CA THR A 71 -7.89 -1.81 -5.66
C THR A 71 -8.30 -2.31 -4.27
N THR A 72 -8.18 -3.61 -4.02
CA THR A 72 -8.50 -4.22 -2.72
C THR A 72 -7.61 -3.67 -1.61
N LEU A 73 -6.30 -3.54 -1.87
CA LEU A 73 -5.36 -2.97 -0.91
C LEU A 73 -5.68 -1.50 -0.60
N MET A 74 -6.01 -0.70 -1.61
CA MET A 74 -6.42 0.70 -1.40
C MET A 74 -7.69 0.80 -0.54
N VAL A 75 -8.68 -0.05 -0.79
CA VAL A 75 -9.93 -0.09 -0.01
C VAL A 75 -9.65 -0.50 1.44
N ILE A 76 -8.81 -1.53 1.67
CA ILE A 76 -8.43 -1.97 3.03
C ILE A 76 -7.76 -0.82 3.78
N VAL A 77 -6.78 -0.17 3.16
CA VAL A 77 -6.06 0.95 3.78
C VAL A 77 -6.97 2.14 4.04
N GLY A 78 -7.87 2.46 3.12
CA GLY A 78 -8.88 3.52 3.30
C GLY A 78 -9.84 3.26 4.46
N HIS A 79 -10.09 2.00 4.82
CA HIS A 79 -10.84 1.64 6.03
C HIS A 79 -10.01 1.75 7.31
N VAL A 80 -8.71 1.46 7.24
CA VAL A 80 -7.78 1.53 8.39
C VAL A 80 -7.43 2.98 8.78
N PHE A 81 -7.54 3.93 7.83
CA PHE A 81 -7.22 5.34 8.04
C PHE A 81 -8.35 6.21 8.63
N LYS A 82 -9.54 5.65 8.88
CA LYS A 82 -10.66 6.34 9.54
C LYS A 82 -10.54 6.25 11.05
#